data_AF-A0A7J3F2A6-F1
#
_entry.id   AF-A0A7J3F2A6-F1
#
_cell.length_a   1.000
_cell.length_b   1.000
_cell.length_c   1.000
_cell.angle_alpha   90.00
_cell.angle_beta   90.00
_cell.angle_gamma   90.00
#
_symmetry.space_group_name_H-M   'P 1'
#
loop_
_entity.id
_entity.type
_entity.pdbx_description
1 polymer ?
#
loop_
_entity_poly.entity_id
_entity_poly.type
_entity_poly.pdbx_seq_one_letter_code
_entity_poly.pdbx_strand_id
1 'polypeptide(L)'
;MFLGIFGRSKAKDKKDKYAQTKLANFKKPEQEKQPEWLSSTGQLEGKVNEKLKDFQSTIKTIRENLVVGLDELTKMFKSGEIPENIYDALLEEISSNLTQSIEKVFMLREELEMLKAEAKIGLAREKIKLRESGLPENIDEIIKKGQVPRQVSADYSIAPYWREYLKWREIIGNIDKALLSLNFEEEISLIEQYLSIMKNINTKDGGKVSPERLKEIKEVKRICQQRLSLLSEKWSSIRRDKINQILDLEVKSSQIKDEMKEVEARFALGEIDRYAYDRKIGALRGSLRKIEKEVEDLRNYIDGIDLKVFRITELLSGET
;
A
#
# COMPACT_ATOMS: atom_id res chain seq x y z
N MET A 1 88.57 -31.50 35.77
CA MET A 1 88.51 -30.15 36.37
C MET A 1 87.05 -29.74 36.51
N PHE A 2 86.67 -29.37 37.73
CA PHE A 2 85.64 -28.40 38.16
C PHE A 2 84.26 -28.29 37.46
N LEU A 3 83.25 -28.73 38.22
CA LEU A 3 82.06 -28.00 38.73
C LEU A 3 81.33 -26.97 37.83
N GLY A 4 79.99 -27.09 37.77
CA GLY A 4 79.10 -25.99 37.40
C GLY A 4 77.61 -26.35 37.33
N ILE A 5 76.90 -26.18 38.45
CA ILE A 5 75.44 -26.25 38.62
C ILE A 5 74.74 -25.15 37.78
N PHE A 6 73.57 -25.41 37.18
CA PHE A 6 72.34 -24.60 37.36
C PHE A 6 71.14 -25.19 36.61
N GLY A 7 70.03 -25.34 37.33
CA GLY A 7 68.77 -25.82 36.79
C GLY A 7 67.88 -24.73 36.20
N ARG A 8 66.89 -25.18 35.42
CA ARG A 8 65.57 -24.60 35.07
C ARG A 8 65.28 -24.89 33.60
N SER A 9 64.29 -25.74 33.35
CA SER A 9 63.10 -25.37 32.56
C SER A 9 62.14 -26.55 32.41
N LYS A 10 61.54 -27.03 33.52
CA LYS A 10 60.30 -27.83 33.45
C LYS A 10 59.04 -26.94 33.36
N ALA A 11 59.22 -25.63 33.16
CA ALA A 11 58.14 -24.63 33.13
C ALA A 11 57.72 -24.21 31.71
N LYS A 12 58.51 -24.51 30.66
CA LYS A 12 58.15 -24.20 29.27
C LYS A 12 57.19 -25.24 28.67
N ASP A 13 57.47 -26.54 28.85
CA ASP A 13 56.63 -27.61 28.30
C ASP A 13 55.20 -27.68 28.87
N LYS A 14 54.98 -27.21 30.10
CA LYS A 14 53.62 -27.15 30.68
C LYS A 14 52.82 -25.96 30.15
N LYS A 15 53.44 -24.86 29.74
CA LYS A 15 52.74 -23.69 29.19
C LYS A 15 52.26 -23.96 27.77
N ASP A 16 53.05 -24.66 26.95
CA ASP A 16 52.67 -24.99 25.58
C ASP A 16 51.56 -26.05 25.52
N LYS A 17 51.57 -27.04 26.42
CA LYS A 17 50.44 -27.97 26.57
C LYS A 17 49.16 -27.28 27.06
N TYR A 18 49.23 -26.38 28.03
CA TYR A 18 48.03 -25.66 28.51
C TYR A 18 47.46 -24.69 27.46
N ALA A 19 48.32 -24.10 26.62
CA ALA A 19 47.90 -23.23 25.52
C ALA A 19 47.26 -24.04 24.37
N GLN A 20 47.80 -25.22 24.03
CA GLN A 20 47.22 -26.09 23.00
C GLN A 20 45.88 -26.71 23.44
N THR A 21 45.71 -27.07 24.71
CA THR A 21 44.41 -27.57 25.20
C THR A 21 43.34 -26.47 25.28
N LYS A 22 43.73 -25.19 25.42
CA LYS A 22 42.78 -24.06 25.36
C LYS A 22 42.36 -23.66 23.95
N LEU A 23 43.12 -24.02 22.92
CA LEU A 23 42.75 -23.80 21.51
C LEU A 23 41.83 -24.89 20.95
N ALA A 24 41.83 -26.09 21.54
CA ALA A 24 40.95 -27.20 21.14
C ALA A 24 39.52 -27.11 21.73
N ASN A 25 39.29 -26.23 22.71
CA ASN A 25 38.00 -26.10 23.42
C ASN A 25 37.20 -24.84 23.04
N PHE A 26 37.56 -24.15 21.95
CA PHE A 26 36.61 -23.25 21.33
C PHE A 26 35.53 -24.09 20.66
N LYS A 27 34.45 -24.33 21.40
CA LYS A 27 33.13 -24.64 20.82
C LYS A 27 32.98 -23.77 19.58
N LYS A 28 32.68 -24.39 18.44
CA LYS A 28 32.04 -23.70 17.31
C LYS A 28 30.98 -22.76 17.89
N PRO A 29 30.87 -21.50 17.43
CA PRO A 29 29.74 -20.67 17.84
C PRO A 29 28.49 -21.50 17.59
N GLU A 30 27.74 -21.75 18.67
CA GLU A 30 26.41 -22.32 18.59
C GLU A 30 25.70 -21.48 17.53
N GLN A 31 25.35 -22.11 16.41
CA GLN A 31 24.43 -21.50 15.46
C GLN A 31 23.22 -21.10 16.31
N GLU A 32 22.99 -19.80 16.46
CA GLU A 32 21.77 -19.29 17.07
C GLU A 32 20.62 -20.05 16.41
N LYS A 33 20.00 -20.95 17.18
CA LYS A 33 18.84 -21.69 16.70
C LYS A 33 17.83 -20.63 16.29
N GLN A 34 17.48 -20.63 15.01
CA GLN A 34 16.42 -19.76 14.51
C GLN A 34 15.21 -19.93 15.43
N PRO A 35 14.55 -18.83 15.83
CA PRO A 35 13.28 -18.96 16.51
C PRO A 35 12.35 -19.76 15.59
N GLU A 36 11.77 -20.85 16.09
CA GLU A 36 10.95 -21.82 15.33
C GLU A 36 9.76 -21.19 14.58
N TRP A 37 9.41 -19.94 14.92
CA TRP A 37 8.29 -19.22 14.34
C TRP A 37 8.62 -18.40 13.08
N LEU A 38 9.88 -18.33 12.62
CA LEU A 38 10.19 -17.62 11.37
C LEU A 38 10.39 -18.58 10.21
N SER A 39 9.60 -18.37 9.17
CA SER A 39 9.77 -19.06 7.90
C SER A 39 11.15 -18.72 7.32
N SER A 40 11.79 -19.71 6.70
CA SER A 40 12.93 -19.40 5.82
C SER A 40 12.47 -18.51 4.66
N THR A 41 13.39 -17.76 4.04
CA THR A 41 13.11 -16.90 2.87
C THR A 41 12.34 -17.66 1.79
N GLY A 42 12.80 -18.87 1.42
CA GLY A 42 12.15 -19.67 0.39
C GLY A 42 10.75 -20.18 0.77
N GLN A 43 10.50 -20.49 2.05
CA GLN A 43 9.16 -20.85 2.52
C GLN A 43 8.21 -19.65 2.50
N LEU A 44 8.69 -18.47 2.91
CA LEU A 44 7.86 -17.26 2.86
C LEU A 44 7.58 -16.84 1.42
N GLU A 45 8.59 -16.92 0.54
CA GLU A 45 8.45 -16.62 -0.89
C GLU A 45 7.39 -17.50 -1.55
N GLY A 46 7.38 -18.82 -1.27
CA GLY A 46 6.34 -19.72 -1.76
C GLY A 46 4.93 -19.32 -1.31
N LYS A 47 4.76 -19.07 -0.01
CA LYS A 47 3.48 -18.59 0.56
C LYS A 47 3.04 -17.27 -0.07
N VAL A 48 3.96 -16.32 -0.21
CA VAL A 48 3.68 -15.01 -0.81
C VAL A 48 3.24 -15.18 -2.26
N ASN A 49 3.96 -15.95 -3.07
CA ASN A 49 3.62 -16.15 -4.48
C ASN A 49 2.24 -16.78 -4.68
N GLU A 50 1.85 -17.75 -3.84
CA GLU A 50 0.51 -18.32 -3.84
C GLU A 50 -0.56 -17.26 -3.55
N LYS A 51 -0.39 -16.52 -2.45
CA LYS A 51 -1.34 -15.47 -2.04
C LYS A 51 -1.41 -14.31 -3.04
N LEU A 52 -0.29 -13.95 -3.65
CA LEU A 52 -0.23 -12.92 -4.70
C LEU A 52 -1.03 -13.33 -5.93
N LYS A 53 -0.91 -14.58 -6.37
CA LYS A 53 -1.65 -15.11 -7.52
C LYS A 53 -3.15 -15.07 -7.25
N ASP A 54 -3.56 -15.55 -6.07
CA ASP A 54 -4.96 -15.54 -5.65
C ASP A 54 -5.53 -14.13 -5.51
N PHE A 55 -4.73 -13.20 -4.97
CA PHE A 55 -5.13 -11.81 -4.80
C PHE A 55 -5.38 -11.13 -6.15
N GLN A 56 -4.45 -11.31 -7.10
CA GLN A 56 -4.56 -10.75 -8.44
C GLN A 56 -5.72 -11.35 -9.24
N SER A 57 -5.93 -12.67 -9.17
CA SER A 57 -7.07 -13.30 -9.84
C SER A 57 -8.40 -12.84 -9.26
N THR A 58 -8.45 -12.65 -7.93
CA THR A 58 -9.67 -12.17 -7.25
C THR A 58 -9.97 -10.73 -7.64
N ILE A 59 -8.97 -9.83 -7.66
CA ILE A 59 -9.15 -8.45 -8.14
C ILE A 59 -9.63 -8.42 -9.59
N LYS A 60 -9.06 -9.27 -10.46
CA LYS A 60 -9.50 -9.36 -11.85
C LYS A 60 -10.98 -9.75 -11.93
N THR A 61 -11.38 -10.77 -11.17
CA THR A 61 -12.78 -11.23 -11.09
C THR A 61 -13.71 -10.13 -10.58
N ILE A 62 -13.30 -9.41 -9.53
CA ILE A 62 -14.04 -8.26 -9.00
C ILE A 62 -14.25 -7.23 -10.11
N ARG A 63 -13.19 -6.82 -10.83
CA ARG A 63 -13.30 -5.83 -11.91
C ARG A 63 -14.22 -6.29 -13.04
N GLU A 64 -14.10 -7.53 -13.47
CA GLU A 64 -14.95 -8.11 -14.52
C GLU A 64 -16.43 -8.12 -14.10
N ASN A 65 -16.73 -8.58 -12.88
CA ASN A 65 -18.10 -8.66 -12.38
C ASN A 65 -18.72 -7.29 -12.03
N LEU A 66 -17.96 -6.38 -11.40
CA LEU A 66 -18.45 -5.06 -10.99
C LEU A 66 -18.58 -4.08 -12.15
N VAL A 67 -17.56 -4.00 -13.01
CA VAL A 67 -17.46 -2.92 -14.00
C VAL A 67 -18.19 -3.30 -15.29
N VAL A 68 -18.15 -4.58 -15.68
CA VAL A 68 -18.78 -5.04 -16.92
C VAL A 68 -20.16 -5.61 -16.63
N GLY A 69 -20.26 -6.58 -15.69
CA GLY A 69 -21.51 -7.29 -15.42
C GLY A 69 -22.66 -6.41 -14.93
N LEU A 70 -22.44 -5.58 -13.90
CA LEU A 70 -23.51 -4.74 -13.34
C LEU A 70 -23.92 -3.57 -14.24
N ASP A 71 -22.97 -2.98 -14.98
CA ASP A 71 -23.27 -1.89 -15.91
C ASP A 71 -24.09 -2.38 -17.11
N GLU A 72 -23.73 -3.53 -17.68
CA GLU A 72 -24.49 -4.18 -18.75
C GLU A 72 -25.88 -4.61 -18.28
N LEU A 73 -25.97 -5.25 -17.10
CA LEU A 73 -27.26 -5.65 -16.52
C LEU A 73 -28.18 -4.44 -16.31
N THR A 74 -27.63 -3.34 -15.81
CA THR A 74 -28.38 -2.08 -15.60
C THR A 74 -28.83 -1.47 -16.93
N LYS A 75 -27.99 -1.53 -17.98
CA LYS A 75 -28.35 -1.06 -19.32
C LYS A 75 -29.48 -1.89 -19.93
N MET A 76 -29.40 -3.22 -19.86
CA MET A 76 -30.43 -4.14 -20.36
C MET A 76 -31.77 -3.92 -19.66
N PHE A 77 -31.75 -3.66 -18.35
CA PHE A 77 -32.97 -3.34 -17.62
C PHE A 77 -33.56 -1.98 -18.06
N LYS A 78 -32.72 -0.94 -18.18
CA LYS A 78 -33.15 0.39 -18.62
C LYS A 78 -33.64 0.43 -20.07
N SER A 79 -33.10 -0.41 -20.95
CA SER A 79 -33.57 -0.55 -22.33
C SER A 79 -34.84 -1.41 -22.46
N GLY A 80 -35.28 -2.06 -21.37
CA GLY A 80 -36.42 -2.96 -21.37
C GLY A 80 -36.14 -4.32 -22.03
N GLU A 81 -34.87 -4.64 -22.28
CA GLU A 81 -34.45 -5.94 -22.83
C GLU A 81 -34.72 -7.09 -21.85
N ILE A 82 -34.67 -6.80 -20.55
CA ILE A 82 -35.00 -7.76 -19.49
C ILE A 82 -36.12 -7.23 -18.58
N PRO A 83 -37.07 -8.08 -18.17
CA PRO A 83 -38.08 -7.74 -17.18
C PRO A 83 -37.46 -7.67 -15.76
N GLU A 84 -38.13 -6.93 -14.87
CA GLU A 84 -37.67 -6.63 -13.50
C GLU A 84 -37.36 -7.89 -12.68
N ASN A 85 -38.16 -8.94 -12.81
CA ASN A 85 -37.92 -10.21 -12.12
C ASN A 85 -36.63 -10.93 -12.56
N ILE A 86 -36.23 -10.80 -13.83
CA ILE A 86 -34.96 -11.35 -14.34
C ILE A 86 -33.79 -10.47 -13.88
N TYR A 87 -33.99 -9.15 -13.89
CA TYR A 87 -33.00 -8.20 -13.36
C TYR A 87 -32.69 -8.50 -11.88
N ASP A 88 -33.71 -8.67 -11.05
CA ASP A 88 -33.55 -8.93 -9.62
C ASP A 88 -32.81 -10.25 -9.34
N ALA A 89 -33.15 -11.32 -10.07
CA ALA A 89 -32.50 -12.62 -9.91
C ALA A 89 -31.02 -12.57 -10.29
N LEU A 90 -30.68 -11.93 -11.42
CA LEU A 90 -29.30 -11.76 -11.86
C LEU A 90 -28.52 -10.82 -10.94
N LEU A 91 -29.15 -9.76 -10.46
CA LEU A 91 -28.54 -8.84 -9.50
C LEU A 91 -28.18 -9.57 -8.21
N GLU A 92 -29.04 -10.47 -7.73
CA GLU A 92 -28.78 -11.29 -6.54
C GLU A 92 -27.60 -12.25 -6.75
N GLU A 93 -27.55 -12.95 -7.88
CA GLU A 93 -26.44 -13.85 -8.22
C GLU A 93 -25.10 -13.10 -8.33
N ILE A 94 -25.07 -11.98 -9.06
CA ILE A 94 -23.88 -11.14 -9.19
C ILE A 94 -23.47 -10.58 -7.83
N SER A 95 -24.43 -10.13 -7.02
CA SER A 95 -24.16 -9.58 -5.68
C SER A 95 -23.59 -10.62 -4.73
N SER A 96 -24.07 -11.87 -4.81
CA SER A 96 -23.54 -13.00 -4.03
C SER A 96 -22.10 -13.33 -4.42
N ASN A 97 -21.83 -13.48 -5.72
CA ASN A 97 -20.48 -13.76 -6.24
C ASN A 97 -19.50 -12.62 -5.93
N LEU A 98 -19.98 -11.37 -6.04
CA LEU A 98 -19.20 -10.19 -5.73
C LEU A 98 -18.86 -10.10 -4.24
N THR A 99 -19.84 -10.36 -3.38
CA THR A 99 -19.65 -10.45 -1.92
C THR A 99 -18.53 -11.42 -1.59
N GLN A 100 -18.60 -12.66 -2.08
CA GLN A 100 -17.55 -13.67 -1.84
C GLN A 100 -16.18 -13.23 -2.36
N SER A 101 -16.14 -12.61 -3.53
CA SER A 101 -14.88 -12.13 -4.13
C SER A 101 -14.27 -10.99 -3.31
N ILE A 102 -15.08 -10.04 -2.83
CA ILE A 102 -14.62 -8.92 -2.00
C ILE A 102 -14.14 -9.43 -0.63
N GLU A 103 -14.89 -10.33 0.02
CA GLU A 103 -14.48 -10.97 1.27
C GLU A 103 -13.11 -11.63 1.11
N LYS A 104 -12.94 -12.44 0.05
CA LYS A 104 -11.67 -13.09 -0.27
C LYS A 104 -10.54 -12.09 -0.49
N VAL A 105 -10.79 -10.98 -1.19
CA VAL A 105 -9.76 -9.95 -1.45
C VAL A 105 -9.30 -9.27 -0.16
N PHE A 106 -10.21 -9.03 0.78
CA PHE A 106 -9.88 -8.42 2.06
C PHE A 106 -9.11 -9.38 2.97
N MET A 107 -9.50 -10.65 3.02
CA MET A 107 -8.75 -11.69 3.75
C MET A 107 -7.33 -11.85 3.19
N LEU A 108 -7.20 -11.98 1.86
CA LEU A 108 -5.89 -12.10 1.20
C LEU A 108 -5.01 -10.86 1.43
N ARG A 109 -5.61 -9.67 1.49
CA ARG A 109 -4.88 -8.44 1.82
C ARG A 109 -4.32 -8.49 3.26
N GLU A 110 -5.12 -8.88 4.25
CA GLU A 110 -4.66 -9.00 5.63
C GLU A 110 -3.52 -10.03 5.76
N GLU A 111 -3.66 -11.19 5.10
CA GLU A 111 -2.61 -12.20 5.03
C GLU A 111 -1.32 -11.67 4.39
N LEU A 112 -1.43 -10.93 3.28
CA LEU A 112 -0.27 -10.32 2.61
C LEU A 112 0.42 -9.26 3.49
N GLU A 113 -0.33 -8.45 4.24
CA GLU A 113 0.23 -7.50 5.21
C GLU A 113 0.95 -8.21 6.37
N MET A 114 0.42 -9.34 6.84
CA MET A 114 1.08 -10.18 7.85
C MET A 114 2.37 -10.80 7.31
N LEU A 115 2.36 -11.37 6.10
CA LEU A 115 3.55 -11.91 5.43
C LEU A 115 4.60 -10.81 5.18
N LYS A 116 4.17 -9.59 4.86
CA LYS A 116 5.05 -8.43 4.73
C LYS A 116 5.68 -8.05 6.06
N ALA A 117 4.93 -8.10 7.17
CA ALA A 117 5.49 -7.86 8.50
C ALA A 117 6.55 -8.91 8.85
N GLU A 118 6.30 -10.19 8.56
CA GLU A 118 7.27 -11.28 8.71
C GLU A 118 8.53 -11.02 7.85
N ALA A 119 8.36 -10.65 6.58
CA ALA A 119 9.46 -10.32 5.68
C ALA A 119 10.27 -9.11 6.16
N LYS A 120 9.63 -8.09 6.75
CA LYS A 120 10.31 -6.93 7.34
C LYS A 120 11.17 -7.31 8.55
N ILE A 121 10.71 -8.26 9.38
CA ILE A 121 11.50 -8.82 10.48
C ILE A 121 12.72 -9.57 9.92
N GLY A 122 12.53 -10.38 8.89
CA GLY A 122 13.61 -11.07 8.17
C GLY A 122 14.64 -10.10 7.60
N LEU A 123 14.19 -9.05 6.91
CA LEU A 123 15.04 -7.99 6.37
C LEU A 123 15.85 -7.28 7.46
N ALA A 124 15.22 -6.94 8.58
CA ALA A 124 15.89 -6.26 9.70
C ALA A 124 17.02 -7.11 10.29
N ARG A 125 16.82 -8.43 10.40
CA ARG A 125 17.85 -9.36 10.87
C ARG A 125 19.04 -9.42 9.93
N GLU A 126 18.81 -9.56 8.63
CA GLU A 126 19.92 -9.57 7.66
C GLU A 126 20.63 -8.21 7.63
N LYS A 127 19.92 -7.10 7.83
CA LYS A 127 20.52 -5.77 7.96
C LYS A 127 21.46 -5.68 9.17
N ILE A 128 21.11 -6.29 10.31
CA ILE A 128 21.99 -6.36 11.50
C ILE A 128 23.25 -7.16 11.18
N LYS A 129 23.12 -8.37 10.61
CA LYS A 129 24.27 -9.21 10.24
C LYS A 129 25.21 -8.53 9.25
N LEU A 130 24.65 -7.82 8.26
CA LEU A 130 25.43 -7.04 7.31
C LEU A 130 26.21 -5.92 8.00
N ARG A 131 25.59 -5.22 8.97
CA ARG A 131 26.25 -4.19 9.77
C ARG A 131 27.39 -4.76 10.62
N GLU A 132 27.17 -5.90 11.28
CA GLU A 132 28.21 -6.62 12.03
C GLU A 132 29.36 -7.08 11.14
N SER A 133 29.07 -7.38 9.88
CA SER A 133 30.07 -7.73 8.85
C SER A 133 30.77 -6.50 8.24
N GLY A 134 30.54 -5.30 8.77
CA GLY A 134 31.23 -4.08 8.34
C GLY A 134 30.64 -3.37 7.12
N LEU A 135 29.42 -3.70 6.69
CA LEU A 135 28.74 -2.91 5.65
C LEU A 135 28.24 -1.56 6.20
N PRO A 136 28.20 -0.53 5.33
CA PRO A 136 27.76 0.80 5.74
C PRO A 136 26.26 0.85 6.03
N GLU A 137 25.82 1.75 6.91
CA GLU A 137 24.40 1.86 7.30
C GLU A 137 23.49 2.34 6.16
N ASN A 138 24.06 2.97 5.12
CA ASN A 138 23.34 3.51 3.97
C ASN A 138 23.15 2.50 2.81
N ILE A 139 23.16 1.19 3.09
CA ILE A 139 22.88 0.12 2.11
C ILE A 139 21.66 0.44 1.24
N ASP A 140 20.58 0.94 1.85
CA ASP A 140 19.34 1.26 1.14
C ASP A 140 19.51 2.30 0.03
N GLU A 141 20.37 3.31 0.25
CA GLU A 141 20.70 4.33 -0.74
C GLU A 141 21.61 3.80 -1.84
N ILE A 142 22.57 2.95 -1.48
CA ILE A 142 23.50 2.31 -2.43
C ILE A 142 22.69 1.47 -3.44
N ILE A 143 21.72 0.68 -2.94
CA ILE A 143 20.87 -0.13 -3.82
C ILE A 143 19.95 0.75 -4.67
N LYS A 144 19.41 1.86 -4.12
CA LYS A 144 18.61 2.82 -4.92
C LYS A 144 19.41 3.41 -6.09
N LYS A 145 20.74 3.50 -5.96
CA LYS A 145 21.65 3.93 -7.04
C LYS A 145 22.07 2.78 -7.98
N GLY A 146 21.53 1.57 -7.79
CA GLY A 146 21.85 0.39 -8.61
C GLY A 146 23.25 -0.18 -8.34
N GLN A 147 23.85 0.15 -7.20
CA GLN A 147 25.22 -0.24 -6.87
C GLN A 147 25.24 -1.43 -5.89
N VAL A 148 26.32 -2.21 -5.95
CA VAL A 148 26.64 -3.24 -4.95
C VAL A 148 27.75 -2.71 -4.05
N PRO A 149 27.63 -2.81 -2.71
CA PRO A 149 28.68 -2.37 -1.80
C PRO A 149 29.99 -3.08 -2.11
N ARG A 150 31.08 -2.33 -2.19
CA ARG A 150 32.41 -2.85 -2.55
C ARG A 150 32.85 -4.00 -1.64
N GLN A 151 32.45 -3.96 -0.38
CA GLN A 151 32.72 -4.98 0.64
C GLN A 151 32.08 -6.33 0.27
N VAL A 152 30.88 -6.34 -0.31
CA VAL A 152 30.20 -7.56 -0.77
C VAL A 152 30.98 -8.22 -1.90
N SER A 153 31.54 -7.42 -2.82
CA SER A 153 32.35 -7.93 -3.93
C SER A 153 33.76 -8.38 -3.49
N ALA A 154 34.26 -7.86 -2.37
CA ALA A 154 35.60 -8.12 -1.87
C ALA A 154 35.64 -9.27 -0.84
N ASP A 155 34.56 -9.49 -0.11
CA ASP A 155 34.47 -10.50 0.95
C ASP A 155 33.33 -11.50 0.66
N TYR A 156 33.73 -12.71 0.25
CA TYR A 156 32.82 -13.81 -0.05
C TYR A 156 31.99 -14.28 1.15
N SER A 157 32.42 -13.99 2.39
CA SER A 157 31.66 -14.33 3.60
C SER A 157 30.40 -13.47 3.79
N ILE A 158 30.36 -12.28 3.16
CA ILE A 158 29.24 -11.34 3.21
C ILE A 158 28.18 -11.66 2.15
N ALA A 159 28.61 -12.22 1.02
CA ALA A 159 27.75 -12.50 -0.12
C ALA A 159 26.46 -13.30 0.19
N PRO A 160 26.46 -14.30 1.11
CA PRO A 160 25.24 -14.99 1.52
C PRO A 160 24.23 -14.07 2.21
N TYR A 161 24.64 -13.26 3.19
CA TYR A 161 23.76 -12.32 3.90
C TYR A 161 23.22 -11.25 2.95
N TRP A 162 24.05 -10.78 2.01
CA TRP A 162 23.63 -9.83 0.99
C TRP A 162 22.54 -10.40 0.07
N ARG A 163 22.69 -11.66 -0.36
CA ARG A 163 21.69 -12.34 -1.20
C ARG A 163 20.37 -12.50 -0.47
N GLU A 164 20.40 -12.92 0.79
CA GLU A 164 19.19 -13.08 1.60
C GLU A 164 18.53 -11.73 1.89
N TYR A 165 19.30 -10.69 2.16
CA TYR A 165 18.80 -9.31 2.28
C TYR A 165 18.05 -8.86 1.02
N LEU A 166 18.60 -9.11 -0.17
CA LEU A 166 17.94 -8.76 -1.44
C LEU A 166 16.65 -9.55 -1.65
N LYS A 167 16.61 -10.85 -1.34
CA LYS A 167 15.40 -11.66 -1.42
C LYS A 167 14.28 -11.12 -0.53
N TRP A 168 14.58 -10.76 0.72
CA TRP A 168 13.57 -10.15 1.60
C TRP A 168 13.02 -8.85 1.01
N ARG A 169 13.88 -8.02 0.43
CA ARG A 169 13.47 -6.77 -0.23
C ARG A 169 12.58 -7.02 -1.44
N GLU A 170 12.90 -8.03 -2.23
CA GLU A 170 12.09 -8.45 -3.38
C GLU A 170 10.71 -8.95 -2.95
N ILE A 171 10.63 -9.80 -1.92
CA ILE A 171 9.36 -10.27 -1.35
C ILE A 171 8.50 -9.08 -0.90
N ILE A 172 9.06 -8.14 -0.14
CA ILE A 172 8.34 -6.94 0.31
C ILE A 172 7.87 -6.11 -0.89
N GLY A 173 8.75 -5.89 -1.87
CA GLY A 173 8.43 -5.12 -3.07
C GLY A 173 7.31 -5.74 -3.91
N ASN A 174 7.28 -7.07 -4.03
CA ASN A 174 6.23 -7.80 -4.73
C ASN A 174 4.89 -7.68 -4.01
N ILE A 175 4.89 -7.76 -2.67
CA ILE A 175 3.69 -7.53 -1.86
C ILE A 175 3.21 -6.09 -2.02
N ASP A 176 4.09 -5.10 -1.87
CA ASP A 176 3.74 -3.67 -2.03
C ASP A 176 3.13 -3.40 -3.41
N LYS A 177 3.75 -3.92 -4.48
CA LYS A 177 3.24 -3.77 -5.84
C LYS A 177 1.85 -4.37 -6.01
N ALA A 178 1.60 -5.55 -5.44
CA ALA A 178 0.28 -6.18 -5.53
C ALA A 178 -0.76 -5.42 -4.70
N LEU A 179 -0.43 -4.98 -3.48
CA LEU A 179 -1.33 -4.19 -2.65
C LEU A 179 -1.66 -2.81 -3.25
N LEU A 180 -0.80 -2.29 -4.14
CA LEU A 180 -1.06 -1.07 -4.93
C LEU A 180 -1.94 -1.32 -6.18
N SER A 181 -2.21 -2.57 -6.54
CA SER A 181 -3.05 -2.88 -7.72
C SER A 181 -4.50 -2.44 -7.58
N LEU A 182 -4.94 -2.16 -6.35
CA LEU A 182 -6.19 -1.51 -6.02
C LEU A 182 -5.86 -0.10 -5.52
N ASN A 183 -6.24 0.92 -6.30
CA ASN A 183 -5.97 2.30 -5.92
C ASN A 183 -6.90 2.75 -4.77
N PHE A 184 -6.65 3.95 -4.24
CA PHE A 184 -7.36 4.47 -3.07
C PHE A 184 -8.87 4.61 -3.33
N GLU A 185 -9.24 5.12 -4.50
CA GLU A 185 -10.60 5.40 -4.92
C GLU A 185 -11.38 4.10 -5.20
N GLU A 186 -10.73 3.13 -5.84
CA GLU A 186 -11.25 1.79 -6.08
C GLU A 186 -11.50 1.08 -4.74
N GLU A 187 -10.55 1.14 -3.81
CA GLU A 187 -10.68 0.48 -2.50
C GLU A 187 -11.83 1.06 -1.67
N ILE A 188 -11.96 2.39 -1.61
CA ILE A 188 -13.11 3.05 -0.96
C ILE A 188 -14.43 2.59 -1.60
N SER A 189 -14.48 2.55 -2.93
CA SER A 189 -15.70 2.15 -3.65
C SER A 189 -16.08 0.70 -3.40
N LEU A 190 -15.09 -0.21 -3.35
CA LEU A 190 -15.33 -1.62 -3.03
C LEU A 190 -15.87 -1.81 -1.61
N ILE A 191 -15.33 -1.07 -0.63
CA ILE A 191 -15.82 -1.13 0.76
C ILE A 191 -17.26 -0.63 0.83
N GLU A 192 -17.57 0.51 0.20
CA GLU A 192 -18.94 1.08 0.16
C GLU A 192 -19.94 0.09 -0.46
N GLN A 193 -19.57 -0.50 -1.61
CA GLN A 193 -20.40 -1.45 -2.33
C GLN A 193 -20.64 -2.73 -1.52
N TYR A 194 -19.58 -3.32 -0.96
CA TYR A 194 -19.69 -4.51 -0.12
C TYR A 194 -20.65 -4.29 1.05
N LEU A 195 -20.44 -3.22 1.82
CA LEU A 195 -21.27 -2.92 2.98
C LEU A 195 -22.72 -2.62 2.60
N SER A 196 -22.94 -1.99 1.44
CA SER A 196 -24.29 -1.73 0.91
C SER A 196 -25.00 -3.03 0.53
N ILE A 197 -24.32 -3.93 -0.16
CA ILE A 197 -24.84 -5.25 -0.53
C ILE A 197 -25.17 -6.05 0.74
N MET A 198 -24.26 -6.06 1.72
CA MET A 198 -24.46 -6.74 2.99
C MET A 198 -25.67 -6.22 3.78
N LYS A 199 -25.88 -4.89 3.79
CA LYS A 199 -27.07 -4.29 4.40
C LYS A 199 -28.36 -4.74 3.70
N ASN A 200 -28.34 -4.85 2.38
CA ASN A 200 -29.51 -5.25 1.59
C ASN A 200 -29.82 -6.76 1.73
N ILE A 201 -28.81 -7.63 1.82
CA ILE A 201 -29.02 -9.06 2.04
C ILE A 201 -29.64 -9.31 3.42
N ASN A 202 -29.14 -8.64 4.46
CA ASN A 202 -29.65 -8.82 5.82
C ASN A 202 -31.11 -8.35 6.00
N THR A 203 -31.60 -7.44 5.16
CA THR A 203 -32.98 -6.92 5.25
C THR A 203 -34.00 -7.76 4.49
N LYS A 204 -33.59 -8.54 3.47
CA LYS A 204 -34.52 -9.32 2.63
C LYS A 204 -34.94 -10.67 3.24
N ASP A 205 -34.07 -11.36 3.96
CA ASP A 205 -34.32 -12.74 4.46
C ASP A 205 -34.97 -12.82 5.86
N GLY A 206 -35.62 -11.76 6.34
CA GLY A 206 -36.25 -11.75 7.66
C GLY A 206 -35.29 -12.03 8.83
N GLY A 207 -33.97 -11.81 8.62
CA GLY A 207 -32.93 -11.86 9.65
C GLY A 207 -32.40 -13.26 10.01
N LYS A 208 -32.76 -14.34 9.31
CA LYS A 208 -32.22 -15.69 9.60
C LYS A 208 -30.85 -15.93 8.95
N VAL A 209 -29.82 -15.30 9.49
CA VAL A 209 -28.42 -15.58 9.13
C VAL A 209 -27.88 -16.71 10.02
N SER A 210 -27.18 -17.69 9.45
CA SER A 210 -26.55 -18.74 10.26
C SER A 210 -25.48 -18.16 11.20
N PRO A 211 -25.24 -18.76 12.38
CA PRO A 211 -24.21 -18.28 13.30
C PRO A 211 -22.81 -18.20 12.68
N GLU A 212 -22.48 -19.13 11.78
CA GLU A 212 -21.21 -19.17 11.04
C GLU A 212 -21.09 -17.97 10.10
N ARG A 213 -22.14 -17.70 9.30
CA ARG A 213 -22.15 -16.57 8.37
C ARG A 213 -22.11 -15.24 9.11
N LEU A 214 -22.78 -15.13 10.26
CA LEU A 214 -22.71 -13.93 11.09
C LEU A 214 -21.29 -13.65 11.61
N LYS A 215 -20.51 -14.70 11.92
CA LYS A 215 -19.10 -14.54 12.32
C LYS A 215 -18.25 -14.04 11.17
N GLU A 216 -18.40 -14.61 9.97
CA GLU A 216 -17.70 -14.16 8.75
C GLU A 216 -18.01 -12.69 8.47
N ILE A 217 -19.29 -12.29 8.53
CA ILE A 217 -19.72 -10.91 8.30
C ILE A 217 -19.08 -9.96 9.32
N LYS A 218 -19.06 -10.34 10.61
CA LYS A 218 -18.43 -9.55 11.67
C LYS A 218 -16.93 -9.38 11.41
N GLU A 219 -16.26 -10.45 10.99
CA GLU A 219 -14.83 -10.41 10.70
C GLU A 219 -14.52 -9.51 9.50
N VAL A 220 -15.30 -9.62 8.42
CA VAL A 220 -15.09 -8.77 7.25
C VAL A 220 -15.46 -7.32 7.55
N LYS A 221 -16.49 -7.04 8.38
CA LYS A 221 -16.77 -5.69 8.89
C LYS A 221 -15.61 -5.14 9.70
N ARG A 222 -14.98 -5.96 10.56
CA ARG A 222 -13.78 -5.58 11.32
C ARG A 222 -12.64 -5.20 10.36
N ILE A 223 -12.40 -5.99 9.32
CA ILE A 223 -11.38 -5.70 8.31
C ILE A 223 -11.73 -4.40 7.57
N CYS A 224 -12.97 -4.20 7.14
CA CYS A 224 -13.43 -2.96 6.50
C CYS A 224 -13.21 -1.74 7.39
N GLN A 225 -13.49 -1.84 8.69
CA GLN A 225 -13.29 -0.75 9.64
C GLN A 225 -11.80 -0.41 9.80
N GLN A 226 -10.93 -1.42 9.91
CA GLN A 226 -9.48 -1.21 9.96
C GLN A 226 -8.95 -0.57 8.68
N ARG A 227 -9.43 -1.04 7.52
CA ARG A 227 -9.06 -0.46 6.22
C ARG A 227 -9.57 0.96 6.06
N LEU A 228 -10.80 1.24 6.46
CA LEU A 228 -11.34 2.59 6.45
C LEU A 228 -10.48 3.54 7.30
N SER A 229 -10.05 3.13 8.50
CA SER A 229 -9.15 3.95 9.33
C SER A 229 -7.88 4.36 8.58
N LEU A 230 -7.20 3.40 7.94
CA LEU A 230 -5.98 3.67 7.16
C LEU A 230 -6.27 4.54 5.92
N LEU A 231 -7.40 4.32 5.26
CA LEU A 231 -7.84 5.13 4.13
C LEU A 231 -8.21 6.55 4.57
N SER A 232 -8.83 6.74 5.73
CA SER A 232 -9.16 8.06 6.28
C SER A 232 -7.90 8.86 6.64
N GLU A 233 -6.85 8.21 7.15
CA GLU A 233 -5.55 8.86 7.38
C GLU A 233 -4.91 9.30 6.06
N LYS A 234 -4.88 8.40 5.06
CA LYS A 234 -4.38 8.72 3.72
C LYS A 234 -5.21 9.83 3.07
N TRP A 235 -6.53 9.78 3.21
CA TRP A 235 -7.47 10.78 2.71
C TRP A 235 -7.20 12.14 3.32
N SER A 236 -6.94 12.21 4.62
CA SER A 236 -6.61 13.47 5.30
C SER A 236 -5.38 14.15 4.68
N SER A 237 -4.39 13.37 4.23
CA SER A 237 -3.26 13.91 3.47
C SER A 237 -3.68 14.42 2.09
N ILE A 238 -4.33 13.56 1.30
CA ILE A 238 -4.76 13.89 -0.07
C ILE A 238 -5.68 15.12 -0.07
N ARG A 239 -6.66 15.17 0.82
CA ARG A 239 -7.60 16.27 0.98
C ARG A 239 -6.89 17.58 1.29
N ARG A 240 -5.90 17.58 2.19
CA ARG A 240 -5.09 18.79 2.46
C ARG A 240 -4.34 19.26 1.23
N ASP A 241 -3.71 18.35 0.48
CA ASP A 241 -2.99 18.70 -0.73
C ASP A 241 -3.93 19.29 -1.81
N LYS A 242 -5.15 18.76 -1.91
CA LYS A 242 -6.19 19.25 -2.82
C LYS A 242 -6.73 20.62 -2.39
N ILE A 243 -6.91 20.85 -1.09
CA ILE A 243 -7.29 22.16 -0.55
C ILE A 243 -6.20 23.20 -0.83
N ASN A 244 -4.92 22.84 -0.65
CA ASN A 244 -3.81 23.73 -0.97
C ASN A 244 -3.78 24.08 -2.48
N GLN A 245 -4.03 23.10 -3.36
CA GLN A 245 -4.18 23.36 -4.80
C GLN A 245 -5.32 24.35 -5.09
N ILE A 246 -6.47 24.22 -4.42
CA ILE A 246 -7.59 25.16 -4.55
C ILE A 246 -7.17 26.57 -4.12
N LEU A 247 -6.50 26.71 -2.97
CA LEU A 247 -6.03 28.01 -2.47
C LEU A 247 -5.06 28.70 -3.44
N ASP A 248 -4.10 27.94 -4.00
CA ASP A 248 -3.17 28.47 -5.00
C ASP A 248 -3.89 28.92 -6.28
N LEU A 249 -4.91 28.18 -6.71
CA LEU A 249 -5.75 28.54 -7.85
C LEU A 249 -6.62 29.77 -7.57
N GLU A 250 -7.14 29.92 -6.35
CA GLU A 250 -7.92 31.09 -5.93
C GLU A 250 -7.06 32.37 -5.89
N VAL A 251 -5.79 32.27 -5.47
CA VAL A 251 -4.83 33.38 -5.57
C VAL A 251 -4.60 33.78 -7.02
N LYS A 252 -4.36 32.82 -7.92
CA LYS A 252 -4.20 33.08 -9.37
C LYS A 252 -5.47 33.67 -9.99
N SER A 253 -6.65 33.18 -9.60
CA SER A 253 -7.94 33.72 -10.04
C SER A 253 -8.07 35.20 -9.65
N SER A 254 -7.67 35.55 -8.44
CA SER A 254 -7.68 36.93 -7.95
C SER A 254 -6.72 37.83 -8.74
N GLN A 255 -5.50 37.35 -9.00
CA GLN A 255 -4.52 38.05 -9.84
C GLN A 255 -5.05 38.33 -11.25
N ILE A 256 -5.64 37.32 -11.90
CA ILE A 256 -6.24 37.50 -13.24
C ILE A 256 -7.38 38.51 -13.20
N LYS A 257 -8.21 38.50 -12.15
CA LYS A 257 -9.30 39.48 -11.99
C LYS A 257 -8.78 40.90 -11.84
N ASP A 258 -7.66 41.09 -11.14
CA ASP A 258 -7.04 42.41 -11.01
C ASP A 258 -6.36 42.86 -12.32
N GLU A 259 -5.70 41.96 -13.04
CA GLU A 259 -5.18 42.22 -14.40
C GLU A 259 -6.30 42.60 -15.38
N MET A 260 -7.46 41.95 -15.29
CA MET A 260 -8.63 42.31 -16.10
C MET A 260 -9.08 43.75 -15.83
N LYS A 261 -9.18 44.16 -14.56
CA LYS A 261 -9.54 45.54 -14.19
C LYS A 261 -8.50 46.54 -14.71
N GLU A 262 -7.22 46.21 -14.65
CA GLU A 262 -6.14 47.05 -15.19
C GLU A 262 -6.29 47.24 -16.71
N VAL A 263 -6.56 46.16 -17.45
CA VAL A 263 -6.80 46.22 -18.90
C VAL A 263 -8.04 47.05 -19.23
N GLU A 264 -9.13 46.90 -18.46
CA GLU A 264 -10.35 47.70 -18.60
C GLU A 264 -10.09 49.18 -18.34
N ALA A 265 -9.33 49.52 -17.28
CA ALA A 265 -8.96 50.89 -16.96
C ALA A 265 -8.11 51.53 -18.07
N ARG A 266 -7.09 50.83 -18.57
CA ARG A 266 -6.25 51.31 -19.67
C ARG A 266 -7.04 51.55 -20.95
N PHE A 267 -8.01 50.68 -21.26
CA PHE A 267 -8.90 50.88 -22.40
C PHE A 267 -9.78 52.11 -22.22
N ALA A 268 -10.36 52.30 -21.03
CA ALA A 268 -11.19 53.46 -20.71
C ALA A 268 -10.41 54.79 -20.80
N LEU A 269 -9.12 54.78 -20.45
CA LEU A 269 -8.22 55.93 -20.59
C LEU A 269 -7.74 56.16 -22.04
N GLY A 270 -8.06 55.25 -22.96
CA GLY A 270 -7.61 55.31 -24.35
C GLY A 270 -6.15 54.92 -24.58
N GLU A 271 -5.48 54.32 -23.58
CA GLU A 271 -4.08 53.88 -23.68
C GLU A 271 -3.92 52.66 -24.60
N ILE A 272 -4.98 51.86 -24.76
CA ILE A 272 -5.00 50.69 -25.64
C ILE A 272 -6.19 50.77 -26.60
N ASP A 273 -6.00 50.32 -27.83
CA ASP A 273 -7.06 50.24 -28.83
C ASP A 273 -8.01 49.06 -28.56
N ARG A 274 -9.14 49.05 -29.28
CA ARG A 274 -10.19 48.03 -29.14
C ARG A 274 -9.68 46.62 -29.46
N TYR A 275 -8.81 46.47 -30.46
CA TYR A 275 -8.29 45.17 -30.85
C TYR A 275 -7.36 44.58 -29.77
N ALA A 276 -6.48 45.40 -29.20
CA ALA A 276 -5.61 45.05 -28.10
C ALA A 276 -6.40 44.72 -26.82
N TYR A 277 -7.46 45.47 -26.54
CA TYR A 277 -8.39 45.21 -25.44
C TYR A 277 -9.07 43.84 -25.60
N ASP A 278 -9.75 43.62 -26.74
CA ASP A 278 -10.53 42.40 -26.98
C ASP A 278 -9.63 41.15 -26.91
N ARG A 279 -8.41 41.23 -27.44
CA ARG A 279 -7.44 40.13 -27.36
C ARG A 279 -7.00 39.82 -25.92
N LYS A 280 -6.63 40.85 -25.14
CA LYS A 280 -6.15 40.68 -23.76
C LYS A 280 -7.26 40.18 -22.83
N ILE A 281 -8.43 40.81 -22.87
CA ILE A 281 -9.59 40.38 -22.07
C ILE A 281 -10.06 39.00 -22.49
N GLY A 282 -10.06 38.67 -23.78
CA GLY A 282 -10.40 37.33 -24.25
C GLY A 282 -9.49 36.25 -23.65
N ALA A 283 -8.17 36.48 -23.66
CA ALA A 283 -7.20 35.57 -23.07
C ALA A 283 -7.36 35.43 -21.55
N LEU A 284 -7.50 36.54 -20.81
CA LEU A 284 -7.68 36.54 -19.37
C LEU A 284 -8.99 35.84 -18.95
N ARG A 285 -10.10 36.08 -19.65
CA ARG A 285 -11.36 35.37 -19.44
C ARG A 285 -11.24 33.87 -19.70
N GLY A 286 -10.50 33.48 -20.75
CA GLY A 286 -10.22 32.07 -21.05
C GLY A 286 -9.45 31.38 -19.92
N SER A 287 -8.39 32.02 -19.44
CA SER A 287 -7.59 31.55 -18.30
C SER A 287 -8.41 31.46 -17.02
N LEU A 288 -9.24 32.48 -16.73
CA LEU A 288 -10.11 32.49 -15.55
C LEU A 288 -11.09 31.33 -15.56
N ARG A 289 -11.79 31.08 -16.69
CA ARG A 289 -12.71 29.95 -16.83
C ARG A 289 -12.02 28.59 -16.62
N LYS A 290 -10.78 28.45 -17.09
CA LYS A 290 -10.00 27.23 -16.89
C LYS A 290 -9.71 27.00 -15.40
N ILE A 291 -9.29 28.05 -14.69
CA ILE A 291 -9.03 27.99 -13.25
C ILE A 291 -10.32 27.67 -12.48
N GLU A 292 -11.42 28.35 -12.78
CA GLU A 292 -12.72 28.12 -12.13
C GLU A 292 -13.19 26.67 -12.31
N LYS A 293 -13.03 26.12 -13.51
CA LYS A 293 -13.32 24.72 -13.78
C LYS A 293 -12.43 23.77 -12.97
N GLU A 294 -11.13 24.04 -12.89
CA GLU A 294 -10.20 23.20 -12.13
C GLU A 294 -10.48 23.21 -10.63
N VAL A 295 -10.85 24.38 -10.07
CA VAL A 295 -11.31 24.49 -8.67
C VAL A 295 -12.57 23.66 -8.44
N GLU A 296 -13.53 23.74 -9.36
CA GLU A 296 -14.78 22.98 -9.28
C GLU A 296 -14.53 21.46 -9.38
N ASP A 297 -13.67 21.02 -10.30
CA ASP A 297 -13.29 19.60 -10.44
C ASP A 297 -12.63 19.08 -9.15
N LEU A 298 -11.76 19.88 -8.51
CA LEU A 298 -11.12 19.54 -7.24
C LEU A 298 -12.12 19.44 -6.07
N ARG A 299 -13.08 20.38 -6.00
CA ARG A 299 -14.13 20.36 -4.96
C ARG A 299 -15.04 19.14 -5.12
N ASN A 300 -15.52 18.88 -6.33
CA ASN A 300 -16.33 17.71 -6.63
C ASN A 300 -15.61 16.40 -6.29
N TYR A 301 -14.30 16.32 -6.53
CA TYR A 301 -13.50 15.17 -6.12
C TYR A 301 -13.45 15.01 -4.59
N ILE A 302 -13.22 16.11 -3.85
CA ILE A 302 -13.23 16.09 -2.37
C ILE A 302 -14.57 15.64 -1.83
N ASP A 303 -15.65 16.28 -2.28
CA ASP A 303 -17.01 16.00 -1.83
C ASP A 303 -17.41 14.56 -2.17
N GLY A 304 -17.02 14.08 -3.35
CA GLY A 304 -17.25 12.71 -3.79
C GLY A 304 -16.62 11.67 -2.86
N ILE A 305 -15.38 11.87 -2.42
CA ILE A 305 -14.71 10.96 -1.48
C ILE A 305 -15.24 11.12 -0.05
N ASP A 306 -15.43 12.36 0.42
CA ASP A 306 -16.00 12.64 1.76
C ASP A 306 -17.36 11.95 1.92
N LEU A 307 -18.22 12.01 0.89
CA LEU A 307 -19.52 11.35 0.89
C LEU A 307 -19.40 9.82 0.99
N LYS A 308 -18.46 9.20 0.27
CA LYS A 308 -18.23 7.75 0.37
C LYS A 308 -17.73 7.36 1.76
N VAL A 309 -16.76 8.09 2.31
CA VAL A 309 -16.24 7.86 3.67
C VAL A 309 -17.37 7.97 4.70
N PHE A 310 -18.23 8.99 4.57
CA PHE A 310 -19.40 9.17 5.41
C PHE A 310 -20.35 7.97 5.33
N ARG A 311 -20.76 7.55 4.12
CA ARG A 311 -21.64 6.40 3.91
C ARG A 311 -21.07 5.11 4.46
N ILE A 312 -19.78 4.83 4.24
CA ILE A 312 -19.11 3.66 4.80
C ILE A 312 -19.20 3.70 6.32
N THR A 313 -18.95 4.86 6.92
CA THR A 313 -19.02 5.04 8.38
C THR A 313 -20.44 4.75 8.88
N GLU A 314 -21.48 5.26 8.23
CA GLU A 314 -22.87 4.94 8.56
C GLU A 314 -23.19 3.45 8.42
N LEU A 315 -22.69 2.79 7.36
CA LEU A 315 -22.91 1.35 7.14
C LEU A 315 -22.19 0.47 8.17
N LEU A 316 -21.06 0.94 8.72
CA LEU A 316 -20.32 0.28 9.79
C LEU A 316 -20.94 0.55 11.16
N SER A 317 -21.41 1.77 11.41
CA SER A 317 -22.09 2.18 12.65
C SER A 317 -23.54 1.72 12.74
N GLY A 318 -24.16 1.36 11.62
CA GLY A 318 -25.48 0.74 11.58
C GLY A 318 -25.46 -0.61 12.29
N GLU A 319 -25.82 -0.58 13.57
CA GLU A 319 -26.17 -1.76 14.36
C GLU A 319 -27.39 -2.43 13.71
N THR A 320 -27.26 -3.71 13.41
CA THR A 320 -28.40 -4.65 13.31
C THR A 320 -28.93 -4.92 14.70
#